data_AF-A0A2V2W351-F1
#
_entry.id   AF-A0A2V2W351-F1
#
_cell.length_a   1.000
_cell.length_b   1.000
_cell.length_c   1.000
_cell.angle_alpha   90.00
_cell.angle_beta   90.00
_cell.angle_gamma   90.00
#
_symmetry.space_group_name_H-M   'P 1'
#
loop_
_entity.id
_entity.type
_entity.pdbx_description
1 polymer ?
#
loop_
_entity_poly.entity_id
_entity_poly.type
_entity_poly.pdbx_seq_one_letter_code
_entity_poly.pdbx_strand_id
1 'polypeptide(L)'
;MNLMELSGNRCFSFFESLLPTRYVSYVLCFSLRELPTLETLQPLLEFILCRTFNRDAKVILIGTHLDKISLDEIKLAHLFAIVETEINNYFFLVQAIPEKRPSILGRFAVDNIGRVVVSPGFSKFKKFPELLSWFSDQALQRCRNDVEFPNAQVPLRAVALSKKIREINREGQWYLTSADYKAIAKAVDARYGLSRHDLHRHTQLLVGWGVLHHHFRHLTMKKYVVIDVQWVFRVVAVLACCTYSRGYGTENNSFLQPVPLLFCRKTMEEMQNVIPFDVKTVMASDLCCVFNQGVVSMKTAMSLFRGILSEKGLDSCHLTGILELLRSYDLIIMGSRLKFSSFMGELRENKSHGMMDTGVLHGNDPVENDDMMMMRRRRRRKKKKQQGHPFYRQNFLCSFPPALSVNLHRRLICICPLSFLAPSTASRSTLFRTISLRGS
;
A
#
# COMPACT_ATOMS: atom_id res chain seq x y z
N MET A 1 -15.02 2.97 18.85
CA MET A 1 -13.60 2.65 18.56
C MET A 1 -13.55 2.01 17.18
N ASN A 2 -12.64 2.44 16.30
CA ASN A 2 -12.42 1.76 15.03
C ASN A 2 -11.26 0.77 15.22
N LEU A 3 -11.51 -0.52 15.00
CA LEU A 3 -10.45 -1.53 14.95
C LEU A 3 -10.07 -1.74 13.47
N MET A 4 -8.78 -1.82 13.18
CA MET A 4 -8.27 -2.20 11.86
C MET A 4 -7.26 -3.32 12.06
N GLU A 5 -7.57 -4.50 11.53
CA GLU A 5 -6.63 -5.62 11.50
C GLU A 5 -5.84 -5.57 10.20
N LEU A 6 -4.54 -5.33 10.32
CA LEU A 6 -3.57 -5.57 9.25
C LEU A 6 -3.07 -6.99 9.49
N SER A 7 -3.64 -8.00 8.82
CA SER A 7 -3.22 -9.37 9.08
C SER A 7 -1.74 -9.51 8.72
N GLY A 8 -0.98 -10.26 9.53
CA GLY A 8 0.48 -10.08 9.74
C GLY A 8 1.43 -10.33 8.55
N ASN A 9 0.92 -10.41 7.32
CA ASN A 9 1.68 -10.58 6.09
C ASN A 9 2.09 -9.23 5.50
N ARG A 10 3.26 -9.17 4.84
CA ARG A 10 3.80 -7.94 4.21
C ARG A 10 2.91 -7.35 3.10
N CYS A 11 1.91 -8.11 2.65
CA CYS A 11 0.83 -7.67 1.77
C CYS A 11 0.05 -6.45 2.28
N PHE A 12 0.06 -6.16 3.59
CA PHE A 12 -0.66 -5.01 4.15
C PHE A 12 0.12 -3.69 4.10
N SER A 13 1.35 -3.70 3.58
CA SER A 13 2.15 -2.48 3.34
C SER A 13 1.44 -1.44 2.45
N PHE A 14 0.53 -1.87 1.57
CA PHE A 14 -0.28 -0.95 0.75
C PHE A 14 -1.31 -0.13 1.55
N PHE A 15 -1.75 -0.62 2.70
CA PHE A 15 -2.70 0.11 3.55
C PHE A 15 -2.02 1.18 4.39
N GLU A 16 -0.72 1.03 4.66
CA GLU A 16 0.02 1.92 5.54
C GLU A 16 -0.20 3.39 5.22
N SER A 17 -0.09 3.78 3.94
CA SER A 17 -0.25 5.16 3.48
C SER A 17 -1.63 5.76 3.76
N LEU A 18 -2.64 4.94 4.03
CA LEU A 18 -4.05 5.31 4.23
C LEU A 18 -4.53 5.18 5.67
N LEU A 19 -3.70 4.64 6.57
CA LEU A 19 -4.05 4.55 7.99
C LEU A 19 -3.99 5.93 8.66
N PRO A 20 -4.87 6.21 9.62
CA PRO A 20 -4.78 7.41 10.44
C PRO A 20 -3.39 7.55 11.08
N THR A 21 -2.83 8.76 11.06
CA THR A 21 -1.50 9.06 11.61
C THR A 21 -1.53 9.75 12.97
N ARG A 22 -2.74 9.96 13.52
CA ARG A 22 -2.99 10.60 14.81
C ARG A 22 -3.99 9.76 15.60
N TYR A 23 -3.88 9.79 16.92
CA TYR A 23 -4.79 9.10 17.86
C TYR A 23 -4.84 7.57 17.70
N VAL A 24 -3.76 6.96 17.21
CA VAL A 24 -3.63 5.50 17.04
C VAL A 24 -2.92 4.86 18.23
N SER A 25 -3.42 3.71 18.67
CA SER A 25 -2.71 2.74 19.51
C SER A 25 -2.40 1.51 18.64
N TYR A 26 -1.15 1.06 18.64
CA TYR A 26 -0.72 -0.14 17.94
C TYR A 26 -0.82 -1.35 18.87
N VAL A 27 -1.46 -2.42 18.41
CA VAL A 27 -1.52 -3.69 19.14
C VAL A 27 -0.60 -4.67 18.43
N LEU A 28 0.52 -5.02 19.07
CA LEU A 28 1.47 -6.01 18.57
C LEU A 28 1.10 -7.37 19.13
N CYS A 29 0.51 -8.21 18.29
CA CYS A 29 0.19 -9.60 18.61
C CYS A 29 1.36 -10.52 18.22
N PHE A 30 1.78 -11.40 19.13
CA PHE A 30 2.75 -12.46 18.87
C PHE A 30 2.29 -13.79 19.45
N SER A 31 2.87 -14.90 18.98
CA SER A 31 2.64 -16.22 19.58
C SER A 31 3.49 -16.36 20.84
N LEU A 32 2.94 -16.84 21.94
CA LEU A 32 3.78 -17.20 23.10
C LEU A 32 4.59 -18.49 22.86
N ARG A 33 4.22 -19.30 21.86
CA ARG A 33 4.90 -20.58 21.55
C ARG A 33 6.29 -20.37 20.97
N GLU A 34 6.43 -19.30 20.19
CA GLU A 34 7.63 -18.92 19.47
C GLU A 34 7.90 -17.47 19.85
N LEU A 35 8.82 -17.28 20.80
CA LEU A 35 9.23 -15.97 21.30
C LEU A 35 9.67 -15.09 20.12
N PRO A 36 9.05 -13.91 19.91
CA PRO A 36 9.38 -13.07 18.75
C PRO A 36 10.81 -12.54 18.87
N THR A 37 11.62 -12.79 17.85
CA THR A 37 12.96 -12.20 17.73
C THR A 37 12.87 -10.75 17.25
N LEU A 38 13.91 -9.95 17.51
CA LEU A 38 13.97 -8.59 17.00
C LEU A 38 13.85 -8.55 15.46
N GLU A 39 14.44 -9.50 14.74
CA GLU A 39 14.31 -9.62 13.27
C GLU A 39 12.85 -9.78 12.81
N THR A 40 12.03 -10.53 13.56
CA THR A 40 10.61 -10.69 13.24
C THR A 40 9.81 -9.43 13.55
N LEU A 41 10.11 -8.73 14.64
CA LEU A 41 9.42 -7.52 15.05
C LEU A 41 9.84 -6.28 14.24
N GLN A 42 11.09 -6.21 13.79
CA GLN A 42 11.70 -5.03 13.18
C GLN A 42 10.82 -4.36 12.11
N PRO A 43 10.24 -5.05 11.11
CA PRO A 43 9.39 -4.40 10.11
C PRO A 43 8.15 -3.72 10.70
N LEU A 44 7.58 -4.27 11.78
CA LEU A 44 6.43 -3.69 12.49
C LEU A 44 6.87 -2.47 13.32
N LEU A 45 8.05 -2.54 13.94
CA LEU A 45 8.63 -1.43 14.71
C LEU A 45 9.02 -0.26 13.79
N GLU A 46 9.62 -0.53 12.63
CA GLU A 46 9.93 0.45 11.59
C GLU A 46 8.66 1.12 11.06
N PHE A 47 7.61 0.36 10.78
CA PHE A 47 6.30 0.90 10.39
C PHE A 47 5.74 1.86 11.45
N ILE A 48 5.75 1.45 12.73
CA ILE A 48 5.30 2.29 13.84
C ILE A 48 6.13 3.59 13.91
N LEU A 49 7.46 3.50 13.86
CA LEU A 49 8.36 4.65 13.89
C LEU A 49 8.12 5.62 12.71
N CYS A 50 7.99 5.10 11.49
CA CYS A 50 7.69 5.88 10.28
C CYS A 50 6.33 6.59 10.33
N ARG A 51 5.37 6.07 11.11
CA ARG A 51 4.05 6.71 11.36
C ARG A 51 4.06 7.64 12.57
N THR A 52 5.05 7.55 13.45
CA THR A 52 5.12 8.30 14.71
C THR A 52 5.68 9.70 14.50
N PHE A 53 4.81 10.62 14.09
CA PHE A 53 5.15 12.05 13.99
C PHE A 53 5.13 12.79 15.33
N ASN A 54 4.39 12.24 16.32
CA ASN A 54 4.07 12.87 17.60
C ASN A 54 4.37 11.93 18.79
N ARG A 55 4.40 12.47 20.01
CA ARG A 55 4.61 11.78 21.31
C ARG A 55 3.56 10.71 21.66
N ASP A 56 2.51 10.60 20.87
CA ASP A 56 1.29 9.85 21.22
C ASP A 56 1.28 8.40 20.72
N ALA A 57 2.27 7.92 19.98
CA ALA A 57 2.29 6.52 19.58
C ALA A 57 2.43 5.60 20.80
N LYS A 58 1.39 4.77 21.03
CA LYS A 58 1.36 3.78 22.09
C LYS A 58 1.37 2.38 21.48
N VAL A 59 2.15 1.50 22.09
CA VAL A 59 2.28 0.09 21.73
C VAL A 59 1.67 -0.75 22.84
N ILE A 60 0.90 -1.77 22.50
CA ILE A 60 0.24 -2.67 23.44
C ILE A 60 0.61 -4.08 23.01
N LEU A 61 1.21 -4.85 23.93
CA LEU A 61 1.74 -6.18 23.64
C LEU A 61 0.69 -7.24 23.97
N ILE A 62 0.34 -8.08 22.99
CA ILE A 62 -0.55 -9.23 23.18
C ILE A 62 0.18 -10.53 22.82
N GLY A 63 0.43 -11.36 23.83
CA GLY A 63 0.89 -12.73 23.68
C GLY A 63 -0.30 -13.68 23.51
N THR A 64 -0.39 -14.33 22.37
CA THR A 64 -1.48 -15.27 22.03
C THR A 64 -1.08 -16.72 22.31
N HIS A 65 -2.04 -17.65 22.23
CA HIS A 65 -1.84 -19.09 22.44
C HIS A 65 -1.45 -19.48 23.88
N LEU A 66 -1.93 -18.73 24.89
CA LEU A 66 -1.70 -19.03 26.30
C LEU A 66 -2.21 -20.43 26.70
N ASP A 67 -3.29 -20.92 26.06
CA ASP A 67 -3.83 -22.28 26.23
C ASP A 67 -2.88 -23.41 25.83
N LYS A 68 -1.80 -23.09 25.10
CA LYS A 68 -0.85 -24.07 24.58
C LYS A 68 0.44 -24.15 25.41
N ILE A 69 0.57 -23.36 26.48
CA ILE A 69 1.82 -23.23 27.23
C ILE A 69 1.51 -23.01 28.71
N SER A 70 1.94 -23.95 29.54
CA SER A 70 1.74 -23.88 30.99
C SER A 70 2.82 -23.00 31.65
N LEU A 71 2.78 -21.69 31.39
CA LEU A 71 3.63 -20.70 32.08
C LEU A 71 2.89 -20.08 33.26
N ASP A 72 3.58 -20.00 34.40
CA ASP A 72 3.12 -19.20 35.55
C ASP A 72 3.24 -17.69 35.27
N GLU A 73 2.56 -16.88 36.09
CA GLU A 73 2.48 -15.42 35.94
C GLU A 73 3.88 -14.75 36.01
N ILE A 74 4.83 -15.34 36.75
CA ILE A 74 6.19 -14.81 36.92
C ILE A 74 7.01 -15.05 35.63
N LYS A 75 6.95 -16.26 35.06
CA LYS A 75 7.59 -16.58 33.78
C LYS A 75 6.99 -15.77 32.64
N LEU A 76 5.68 -15.57 32.62
CA LEU A 76 5.03 -14.66 31.68
C LEU A 76 5.53 -13.22 31.84
N ALA A 77 5.62 -12.69 33.06
CA ALA A 77 6.14 -11.36 33.31
C ALA A 77 7.59 -11.19 32.82
N HIS A 78 8.44 -12.19 33.04
CA HIS A 78 9.82 -12.20 32.55
C HIS A 78 9.88 -12.25 31.01
N LEU A 79 9.06 -13.08 30.37
CA LEU A 79 8.96 -13.20 28.90
C LEU A 79 8.58 -11.85 28.26
N PHE A 80 7.52 -11.20 28.76
CA PHE A 80 7.14 -9.87 28.26
C PHE A 80 8.19 -8.80 28.57
N ALA A 81 8.93 -8.89 29.68
CA ALA A 81 10.01 -7.95 30.00
C ALA A 81 11.19 -8.06 29.01
N ILE A 82 11.53 -9.27 28.56
CA ILE A 82 12.53 -9.49 27.49
C ILE A 82 12.06 -8.81 26.20
N VAL A 83 10.85 -9.15 25.72
CA VAL A 83 10.29 -8.59 24.47
C VAL A 83 10.18 -7.06 24.54
N GLU A 84 9.76 -6.50 25.68
CA GLU A 84 9.72 -5.06 25.88
C GLU A 84 11.11 -4.42 25.88
N THR A 85 12.12 -5.08 26.45
CA THR A 85 13.50 -4.58 26.46
C THR A 85 14.05 -4.50 25.04
N GLU A 86 13.86 -5.54 24.22
CA GLU A 86 14.24 -5.55 22.80
C GLU A 86 13.55 -4.42 21.99
N ILE A 87 12.24 -4.27 22.14
CA ILE A 87 11.46 -3.22 21.46
C ILE A 87 11.93 -1.82 21.89
N ASN A 88 12.11 -1.60 23.19
CA ASN A 88 12.57 -0.31 23.71
C ASN A 88 13.99 -0.01 23.22
N ASN A 89 14.92 -0.96 23.29
CA ASN A 89 16.30 -0.82 22.80
C ASN A 89 16.32 -0.42 21.32
N TYR A 90 15.50 -1.07 20.49
CA TYR A 90 15.36 -0.72 19.08
C TYR A 90 14.81 0.70 18.88
N PHE A 91 13.78 1.10 19.64
CA PHE A 91 13.26 2.48 19.60
C PHE A 91 14.27 3.52 20.09
N PHE A 92 15.09 3.22 21.11
CA PHE A 92 16.17 4.10 21.55
C PHE A 92 17.25 4.29 20.48
N LEU A 93 17.61 3.21 19.78
CA LEU A 93 18.65 3.21 18.74
C LEU A 93 18.21 3.94 17.47
N VAL A 94 16.96 3.74 17.01
CA VAL A 94 16.47 4.33 15.76
C VAL A 94 15.88 5.73 15.94
N GLN A 95 15.25 6.03 17.08
CA GLN A 95 14.66 7.34 17.36
C GLN A 95 15.48 8.11 18.40
N ALA A 96 16.36 8.99 17.93
CA ALA A 96 17.21 9.83 18.78
C ALA A 96 16.42 10.83 19.65
N ILE A 97 15.24 11.28 19.21
CA ILE A 97 14.43 12.30 19.90
C ILE A 97 13.49 11.62 20.94
N PRO A 98 13.70 11.80 22.26
CA PRO A 98 12.92 11.11 23.29
C PRO A 98 11.40 11.36 23.18
N GLU A 99 11.00 12.58 22.81
CA GLU A 99 9.61 13.00 22.70
C GLU A 99 8.87 12.38 21.52
N LYS A 100 9.56 11.66 20.63
CA LYS A 100 8.98 10.94 19.48
C LYS A 100 9.08 9.42 19.62
N ARG A 101 9.63 8.90 20.72
CA ARG A 101 9.71 7.46 20.96
C ARG A 101 8.31 6.91 21.26
N PRO A 102 7.84 5.87 20.54
CA PRO A 102 6.67 5.12 20.97
C PRO A 102 6.91 4.53 22.35
N SER A 103 5.83 4.33 23.11
CA SER A 103 5.92 3.76 24.47
C SER A 103 4.97 2.58 24.63
N ILE A 104 5.45 1.53 25.28
CA ILE A 104 4.63 0.37 25.63
C ILE A 104 3.71 0.74 26.80
N LEU A 105 2.41 0.48 26.64
CA LEU A 105 1.34 0.94 27.52
C LEU A 105 0.74 -0.20 28.37
N GLY A 106 0.85 -1.44 27.89
CA GLY A 106 0.27 -2.61 28.55
C GLY A 106 0.74 -3.92 27.91
N ARG A 107 0.68 -4.99 28.70
CA ARG A 107 1.14 -6.35 28.39
C ARG A 107 0.02 -7.33 28.75
N PHE A 108 -0.41 -8.15 27.81
CA PHE A 108 -1.50 -9.10 28.01
C PHE A 108 -1.19 -10.45 27.36
N ALA A 109 -1.25 -11.54 28.14
CA ALA A 109 -1.32 -12.89 27.60
C ALA A 109 -2.80 -13.29 27.46
N VAL A 110 -3.18 -13.89 26.33
CA VAL A 110 -4.58 -14.23 26.02
C VAL A 110 -4.74 -15.66 25.55
N ASP A 111 -5.81 -16.28 26.05
CA ASP A 111 -6.33 -17.58 25.63
C ASP A 111 -7.67 -17.36 24.92
N ASN A 112 -7.70 -17.55 23.60
CA ASN A 112 -8.92 -17.41 22.80
C ASN A 112 -9.91 -18.58 22.99
N ILE A 113 -9.46 -19.75 23.46
CA ILE A 113 -10.28 -20.95 23.65
C ILE A 113 -10.98 -20.90 25.01
N GLY A 114 -10.22 -20.82 26.11
CA GLY A 114 -10.76 -20.68 27.48
C GLY A 114 -11.25 -19.27 27.81
N ARG A 115 -11.08 -18.30 26.90
CA ARG A 115 -11.49 -16.88 27.06
C ARG A 115 -10.83 -16.18 28.25
N VAL A 116 -9.64 -16.61 28.64
CA VAL A 116 -8.85 -16.06 29.74
C VAL A 116 -7.94 -14.94 29.24
N VAL A 117 -7.76 -13.92 30.07
CA VAL A 117 -6.72 -12.89 29.92
C VAL A 117 -5.86 -12.94 31.18
N VAL A 118 -4.55 -12.77 31.02
CA VAL A 118 -3.57 -12.55 32.09
C VAL A 118 -2.80 -11.29 31.75
N SER A 119 -2.45 -10.48 32.74
CA SER A 119 -1.84 -9.15 32.56
C SER A 119 -0.53 -9.02 33.33
N PRO A 120 0.59 -9.55 32.81
CA PRO A 120 1.81 -9.72 33.59
C PRO A 120 2.40 -8.36 34.03
N GLY A 121 2.45 -8.14 35.35
CA GLY A 121 2.95 -6.90 35.96
C GLY A 121 1.97 -5.73 35.97
N PHE A 122 0.69 -5.95 35.66
CA PHE A 122 -0.38 -4.93 35.71
C PHE A 122 -1.57 -5.40 36.56
N SER A 123 -2.54 -4.50 36.81
CA SER A 123 -3.82 -4.79 37.47
C SER A 123 -4.42 -6.11 37.00
N LYS A 124 -4.90 -6.97 37.91
CA LYS A 124 -5.31 -8.35 37.58
C LYS A 124 -6.57 -8.43 36.71
N PHE A 125 -6.39 -8.33 35.39
CA PHE A 125 -7.41 -8.68 34.40
C PHE A 125 -7.48 -10.20 34.26
N LYS A 126 -8.69 -10.74 34.13
CA LYS A 126 -8.99 -12.18 34.03
C LYS A 126 -9.76 -12.54 32.75
N LYS A 127 -10.48 -11.60 32.14
CA LYS A 127 -11.40 -11.86 31.01
C LYS A 127 -11.33 -10.79 29.91
N PHE A 128 -11.70 -11.17 28.69
CA PHE A 128 -11.75 -10.27 27.53
C PHE A 128 -12.58 -8.99 27.72
N PRO A 129 -13.77 -8.99 28.35
CA PRO A 129 -14.53 -7.74 28.57
C PRO A 129 -13.77 -6.72 29.42
N GLU A 130 -12.96 -7.18 30.38
CA GLU A 130 -12.15 -6.32 31.25
C GLU A 130 -10.98 -5.70 30.46
N LEU A 131 -10.35 -6.49 29.57
CA LEU A 131 -9.35 -6.00 28.62
C LEU A 131 -9.94 -4.97 27.63
N LEU A 132 -11.17 -5.19 27.13
CA LEU A 132 -11.87 -4.24 26.26
C LEU A 132 -12.28 -2.96 27.00
N SER A 133 -12.63 -3.06 28.30
CA SER A 133 -12.81 -1.89 29.17
C SER A 133 -11.50 -1.12 29.28
N TRP A 134 -10.39 -1.79 29.56
CA TRP A 134 -9.07 -1.14 29.66
C TRP A 134 -8.67 -0.44 28.36
N PHE A 135 -8.87 -1.05 27.19
CA PHE A 135 -8.66 -0.39 25.90
C PHE A 135 -9.50 0.89 25.76
N SER A 136 -10.75 0.86 26.24
CA SER A 136 -11.66 2.01 26.22
C SER A 136 -11.21 3.10 27.19
N ASP A 137 -10.76 2.74 28.39
CA ASP A 137 -10.20 3.66 29.38
C ASP A 137 -8.92 4.34 28.88
N GLN A 138 -8.03 3.58 28.24
CA GLN A 138 -6.83 4.15 27.60
C GLN A 138 -7.18 5.09 26.45
N ALA A 139 -8.17 4.76 25.62
CA ALA A 139 -8.65 5.68 24.59
C ALA A 139 -9.23 6.96 25.21
N LEU A 140 -10.04 6.85 26.25
CA LEU A 140 -10.62 8.00 26.97
C LEU A 140 -9.56 8.87 27.63
N GLN A 141 -8.55 8.29 28.30
CA GLN A 141 -7.44 9.03 28.90
C GLN A 141 -6.64 9.80 27.83
N ARG A 142 -6.38 9.18 26.67
CA ARG A 142 -5.71 9.85 25.54
C ARG A 142 -6.55 10.99 24.97
N CYS A 143 -7.86 10.83 24.83
CA CYS A 143 -8.73 11.93 24.39
C CYS A 143 -8.86 13.05 25.44
N ARG A 144 -8.73 12.74 26.74
CA ARG A 144 -8.68 13.78 27.79
C ARG A 144 -7.42 14.63 27.71
N ASN A 145 -6.28 13.99 27.44
CA ASN A 145 -4.96 14.61 27.38
C ASN A 145 -4.59 15.13 25.97
N ASP A 146 -5.55 15.22 25.05
CA ASP A 146 -5.37 15.71 23.70
C ASP A 146 -5.04 17.22 23.69
N VAL A 147 -3.94 17.59 23.04
CA VAL A 147 -3.47 18.99 22.95
C VAL A 147 -4.35 19.83 22.02
N GLU A 148 -4.96 19.23 20.99
CA GLU A 148 -5.84 19.93 20.05
C GLU A 148 -7.30 19.95 20.53
N PHE A 149 -7.73 18.91 21.27
CA PHE A 149 -9.12 18.75 21.75
C PHE A 149 -9.20 18.25 23.21
N PRO A 150 -8.70 19.04 24.19
CA PRO A 150 -8.63 18.61 25.59
C PRO A 150 -9.99 18.21 26.16
N ASN A 151 -10.00 17.25 27.07
CA ASN A 151 -11.22 16.62 27.62
C ASN A 151 -12.15 16.02 26.54
N ALA A 152 -11.61 15.63 25.39
CA ALA A 152 -12.38 15.17 24.23
C ALA A 152 -13.44 16.18 23.75
N GLN A 153 -13.22 17.49 23.96
CA GLN A 153 -14.17 18.55 23.59
C GLN A 153 -14.18 18.79 22.08
N VAL A 154 -14.82 17.88 21.36
CA VAL A 154 -15.03 17.98 19.92
C VAL A 154 -15.96 19.16 19.61
N PRO A 155 -15.58 20.07 18.69
CA PRO A 155 -16.48 21.09 18.19
C PRO A 155 -17.76 20.48 17.59
N LEU A 156 -18.94 20.86 18.08
CA LEU A 156 -20.24 20.36 17.59
C LEU A 156 -20.38 20.49 16.06
N ARG A 157 -19.83 21.56 15.49
CA ARG A 157 -19.72 21.81 14.03
C ARG A 157 -18.89 20.79 13.25
N ALA A 158 -17.95 20.10 13.89
CA ALA A 158 -17.22 18.97 13.29
C ALA A 158 -18.06 17.67 13.34
N VAL A 159 -18.81 17.46 14.42
CA VAL A 159 -19.76 16.33 14.56
C VAL A 159 -20.89 16.44 13.54
N ALA A 160 -21.49 17.62 13.39
CA ALA A 160 -22.53 17.90 12.40
C ALA A 160 -22.02 17.68 10.97
N LEU A 161 -20.80 18.13 10.67
CA LEU A 161 -20.15 17.90 9.38
C LEU A 161 -19.89 16.40 9.14
N SER A 162 -19.40 15.65 10.14
CA SER A 162 -19.26 14.19 10.07
C SER A 162 -20.59 13.50 9.77
N LYS A 163 -21.68 13.91 10.43
CA LYS A 163 -23.02 13.38 10.17
C LYS A 163 -23.42 13.61 8.71
N LYS A 164 -23.26 14.83 8.19
CA LYS A 164 -23.64 15.14 6.80
C LYS A 164 -22.77 14.40 5.77
N ILE A 165 -21.48 14.22 6.03
CA ILE A 165 -20.59 13.41 5.18
C ILE A 165 -21.04 11.94 5.15
N ARG A 166 -21.42 11.38 6.31
CA ARG A 166 -21.92 9.99 6.39
C ARG A 166 -23.27 9.82 5.69
N GLU A 167 -24.14 10.83 5.72
CA GLU A 167 -25.39 10.83 4.93
C GLU A 167 -25.08 10.76 3.43
N ILE A 168 -24.20 11.62 2.92
CA ILE A 168 -23.81 11.65 1.51
C ILE A 168 -23.12 10.34 1.06
N ASN A 169 -22.35 9.68 1.95
CA ASN A 169 -21.81 8.35 1.67
C ASN A 169 -22.92 7.28 1.55
N ARG A 170 -23.95 7.31 2.41
CA ARG A 170 -25.12 6.40 2.28
C ARG A 170 -25.91 6.64 0.99
N GLU A 171 -25.90 7.86 0.45
CA GLU A 171 -26.45 8.19 -0.86
C GLU A 171 -25.61 7.63 -2.04
N GLY A 172 -24.52 6.90 -1.74
CA GLY A 172 -23.67 6.19 -2.69
C GLY A 172 -22.36 6.91 -3.06
N GLN A 173 -22.23 8.20 -2.74
CA GLN A 173 -21.06 8.99 -3.09
C GLN A 173 -19.81 8.54 -2.31
N TRP A 174 -18.72 8.24 -3.02
CA TRP A 174 -17.46 7.80 -2.40
C TRP A 174 -16.42 8.92 -2.28
N TYR A 175 -16.60 10.03 -2.99
CA TYR A 175 -15.75 11.22 -2.91
C TYR A 175 -16.56 12.51 -3.11
N LEU A 176 -15.94 13.65 -2.77
CA LEU A 176 -16.41 15.00 -3.04
C LEU A 176 -15.28 15.82 -3.69
N THR A 177 -15.59 16.81 -4.51
CA THR A 177 -14.57 17.82 -4.84
C THR A 177 -14.33 18.73 -3.64
N SER A 178 -13.15 19.36 -3.59
CA SER A 178 -12.81 20.36 -2.59
C SER A 178 -13.58 21.67 -2.74
N ALA A 179 -14.41 21.83 -3.78
CA ALA A 179 -15.40 22.90 -3.87
C ALA A 179 -16.70 22.47 -3.14
N ASP A 180 -17.24 21.31 -3.51
CA ASP A 180 -18.49 20.77 -2.93
C ASP A 180 -18.35 20.56 -1.43
N TYR A 181 -17.24 19.98 -0.98
CA TYR A 181 -16.94 19.79 0.44
C TYR A 181 -16.96 21.12 1.22
N LYS A 182 -16.47 22.22 0.63
CA LYS A 182 -16.50 23.55 1.26
C LYS A 182 -17.91 24.15 1.25
N ALA A 183 -18.68 23.92 0.19
CA ALA A 183 -20.07 24.35 0.11
C ALA A 183 -20.94 23.61 1.15
N ILE A 184 -20.79 22.29 1.26
CA ILE A 184 -21.42 21.45 2.29
C ILE A 184 -21.01 21.91 3.68
N ALA A 185 -19.71 22.14 3.94
CA ALA A 185 -19.25 22.65 5.23
C ALA A 185 -19.89 24.01 5.56
N LYS A 186 -19.91 24.96 4.62
CA LYS A 186 -20.57 26.27 4.80
C LYS A 186 -22.07 26.14 5.05
N ALA A 187 -22.74 25.18 4.42
CA ALA A 187 -24.17 24.90 4.63
C ALA A 187 -24.46 24.27 6.00
N VAL A 188 -23.54 23.45 6.53
CA VAL A 188 -23.62 22.90 7.89
C VAL A 188 -23.34 23.97 8.95
N ASP A 189 -22.36 24.84 8.73
CA ASP A 189 -22.05 25.98 9.61
C ASP A 189 -21.36 27.11 8.81
N ALA A 190 -22.02 28.28 8.77
CA ALA A 190 -21.55 29.43 8.01
C ALA A 190 -20.14 29.91 8.41
N ARG A 191 -19.69 29.61 9.65
CA ARG A 191 -18.36 29.97 10.15
C ARG A 191 -17.22 29.29 9.38
N TYR A 192 -17.47 28.14 8.75
CA TYR A 192 -16.49 27.53 7.84
C TYR A 192 -16.25 28.36 6.57
N GLY A 193 -17.21 29.19 6.17
CA GLY A 193 -17.03 30.19 5.11
C GLY A 193 -16.17 31.38 5.54
N LEU A 194 -16.12 31.67 6.85
CA LEU A 194 -15.35 32.78 7.43
C LEU A 194 -13.91 32.36 7.77
N SER A 195 -13.72 31.18 8.38
CA SER A 195 -12.41 30.65 8.73
C SER A 195 -12.07 29.38 7.94
N ARG A 196 -11.19 29.53 6.94
CA ARG A 196 -10.58 28.38 6.24
C ARG A 196 -9.70 27.53 7.16
N HIS A 197 -9.15 28.13 8.22
CA HIS A 197 -8.30 27.46 9.20
C HIS A 197 -9.10 26.49 10.09
N ASP A 198 -10.28 26.91 10.55
CA ASP A 198 -11.21 26.07 11.30
C ASP A 198 -11.64 24.86 10.46
N LEU A 199 -11.99 25.09 9.19
CA LEU A 199 -12.32 24.00 8.27
C LEU A 199 -11.15 23.04 8.07
N HIS A 200 -9.93 23.55 7.92
CA HIS A 200 -8.73 22.70 7.78
C HIS A 200 -8.50 21.84 9.03
N ARG A 201 -8.50 22.44 10.23
CA ARG A 201 -8.35 21.74 11.51
C ARG A 201 -9.40 20.66 11.72
N HIS A 202 -10.68 20.96 11.49
CA HIS A 202 -11.73 19.96 11.64
C HIS A 202 -11.67 18.88 10.55
N THR A 203 -11.22 19.20 9.34
CA THR A 203 -10.97 18.17 8.30
C THR A 203 -9.85 17.24 8.74
N GLN A 204 -8.77 17.75 9.35
CA GLN A 204 -7.70 16.92 9.93
C GLN A 204 -8.21 16.02 11.05
N LEU A 205 -9.10 16.50 11.93
CA LEU A 205 -9.76 15.69 12.95
C LEU A 205 -10.59 14.56 12.31
N LEU A 206 -11.39 14.88 11.28
CA LEU A 206 -12.19 13.89 10.55
C LEU A 206 -11.33 12.86 9.79
N VAL A 207 -10.14 13.23 9.30
CA VAL A 207 -9.13 12.29 8.78
C VAL A 207 -8.60 11.39 9.90
N GLY A 208 -8.22 11.95 11.05
CA GLY A 208 -7.74 11.18 12.21
C GLY A 208 -8.77 10.17 12.73
N TRP A 209 -10.06 10.46 12.56
CA TRP A 209 -11.15 9.56 12.91
C TRP A 209 -11.51 8.52 11.83
N GLY A 210 -10.89 8.58 10.65
CA GLY A 210 -11.25 7.73 9.51
C GLY A 210 -12.66 8.00 8.95
N VAL A 211 -13.23 9.20 9.15
CA VAL A 211 -14.52 9.60 8.57
C VAL A 211 -14.36 9.93 7.08
N LEU A 212 -13.22 10.49 6.70
CA LEU A 212 -12.84 10.83 5.33
C LEU A 212 -11.32 10.69 5.17
N HIS A 213 -10.83 10.74 3.94
CA HIS A 213 -9.40 10.78 3.63
C HIS A 213 -9.10 11.98 2.73
N HIS A 214 -8.06 12.75 3.04
CA HIS A 214 -7.66 13.94 2.27
C HIS A 214 -6.15 14.13 2.21
N HIS A 215 -5.63 14.28 0.99
CA HIS A 215 -4.20 14.51 0.75
C HIS A 215 -3.89 16.01 0.63
N PHE A 216 -3.83 16.70 1.77
CA PHE A 216 -3.58 18.15 1.84
C PHE A 216 -2.37 18.64 1.01
N ARG A 217 -1.30 17.84 0.91
CA ARG A 217 -0.04 18.21 0.24
C ARG A 217 0.09 17.71 -1.21
N HIS A 218 -0.75 16.76 -1.65
CA HIS A 218 -0.60 16.13 -2.97
C HIS A 218 -1.16 17.02 -4.08
N LEU A 219 -0.42 17.20 -5.19
CA LEU A 219 -0.75 18.19 -6.23
C LEU A 219 -2.13 18.01 -6.87
N THR A 220 -2.48 16.78 -7.27
CA THR A 220 -3.81 16.44 -7.83
C THR A 220 -4.83 16.15 -6.74
N MET A 221 -4.55 15.17 -5.86
CA MET A 221 -5.51 14.69 -4.87
C MET A 221 -5.99 15.70 -3.83
N LYS A 222 -5.27 16.79 -3.56
CA LYS A 222 -5.78 17.86 -2.68
C LYS A 222 -7.10 18.48 -3.16
N LYS A 223 -7.50 18.24 -4.42
CA LYS A 223 -8.77 18.66 -5.02
C LYS A 223 -9.95 17.74 -4.69
N TYR A 224 -9.72 16.57 -4.09
CA TYR A 224 -10.75 15.57 -3.79
C TYR A 224 -10.70 15.14 -2.33
N VAL A 225 -11.87 14.94 -1.73
CA VAL A 225 -12.05 14.41 -0.37
C VAL A 225 -12.71 13.04 -0.54
N VAL A 226 -12.02 11.96 -0.17
CA VAL A 226 -12.63 10.62 -0.16
C VAL A 226 -13.52 10.52 1.08
N ILE A 227 -14.79 10.17 0.90
CA ILE A 227 -15.78 10.07 1.99
C ILE A 227 -16.23 8.63 2.25
N ASP A 228 -15.93 7.70 1.35
CA ASP A 228 -16.01 6.26 1.62
C ASP A 228 -14.61 5.64 1.76
N VAL A 229 -14.05 5.80 2.96
CA VAL A 229 -12.73 5.26 3.32
C VAL A 229 -12.74 3.73 3.32
N GLN A 230 -13.85 3.10 3.72
CA GLN A 230 -13.97 1.64 3.79
C GLN A 230 -13.96 1.01 2.39
N TRP A 231 -14.70 1.58 1.44
CA TRP A 231 -14.64 1.12 0.05
C TRP A 231 -13.26 1.32 -0.56
N VAL A 232 -12.58 2.44 -0.28
CA VAL A 232 -11.19 2.64 -0.74
C VAL A 232 -10.20 1.65 -0.13
N PHE A 233 -10.36 1.25 1.15
CA PHE A 233 -9.59 0.13 1.70
C PHE A 233 -9.85 -1.18 0.94
N ARG A 234 -11.10 -1.47 0.56
CA ARG A 234 -11.43 -2.66 -0.23
C ARG A 234 -10.88 -2.60 -1.66
N VAL A 235 -10.79 -1.41 -2.27
CA VAL A 235 -10.06 -1.18 -3.53
C VAL A 235 -8.57 -1.49 -3.37
N VAL A 236 -7.94 -1.09 -2.25
CA VAL A 236 -6.53 -1.44 -1.98
C VAL A 236 -6.34 -2.91 -1.64
N ALA A 237 -7.31 -3.55 -0.98
CA ALA A 237 -7.32 -5.00 -0.72
C ALA A 237 -7.18 -5.82 -2.01
N VAL A 238 -7.81 -5.37 -3.11
CA VAL A 238 -7.64 -6.02 -4.43
C VAL A 238 -6.18 -6.13 -4.83
N LEU A 239 -5.37 -5.07 -4.65
CA LEU A 239 -3.93 -5.13 -4.92
C LEU A 239 -3.19 -5.99 -3.90
N ALA A 240 -3.50 -5.84 -2.61
CA ALA A 240 -2.84 -6.57 -1.53
C ALA A 240 -2.96 -8.09 -1.71
N CYS A 241 -4.15 -8.59 -2.07
CA CYS A 241 -4.39 -10.00 -2.37
C CYS A 241 -3.55 -10.54 -3.54
N CYS A 242 -3.06 -9.69 -4.44
CA CYS A 242 -2.23 -10.06 -5.58
C CYS A 242 -0.73 -10.08 -5.29
N THR A 243 -0.31 -9.75 -4.07
CA THR A 243 1.11 -9.58 -3.70
C THR A 243 1.67 -10.77 -2.91
N TYR A 244 3.00 -10.96 -2.99
CA TYR A 244 3.66 -12.09 -2.34
C TYR A 244 3.54 -12.04 -0.82
N SER A 245 2.84 -13.02 -0.26
CA SER A 245 2.86 -13.29 1.18
C SER A 245 3.99 -14.26 1.50
N ARG A 246 5.18 -13.73 1.86
CA ARG A 246 6.13 -14.54 2.66
C ARG A 246 5.53 -14.67 4.05
N GLY A 247 4.88 -15.80 4.31
CA GLY A 247 4.27 -16.08 5.61
C GLY A 247 5.33 -16.08 6.70
N TYR A 248 4.98 -15.56 7.87
CA TYR A 248 5.77 -15.72 9.09
C TYR A 248 6.12 -17.21 9.28
N GLY A 249 7.41 -17.51 9.49
CA GLY A 249 7.90 -18.88 9.70
C GLY A 249 8.30 -19.67 8.44
N THR A 250 8.27 -19.09 7.24
CA THR A 250 8.82 -19.77 6.03
C THR A 250 10.34 -19.55 5.87
N GLU A 251 11.07 -20.61 6.24
CA GLU A 251 12.51 -20.92 6.19
C GLU A 251 13.52 -19.82 5.82
N ASN A 252 14.57 -19.75 6.63
CA ASN A 252 15.70 -18.83 6.52
C ASN A 252 16.66 -19.18 5.36
N ASN A 253 16.18 -19.11 4.12
CA ASN A 253 17.09 -18.87 3.00
C ASN A 253 17.57 -17.41 3.07
N SER A 254 18.81 -17.25 3.54
CA SER A 254 19.53 -16.02 3.89
C SER A 254 19.93 -15.14 2.70
N PHE A 255 19.41 -15.43 1.50
CA PHE A 255 19.53 -14.55 0.36
C PHE A 255 18.49 -13.43 0.44
N LEU A 256 18.93 -12.28 0.99
CA LEU A 256 18.29 -10.97 0.84
C LEU A 256 18.36 -10.48 -0.62
N GLN A 257 17.87 -11.28 -1.56
CA GLN A 257 17.52 -10.77 -2.87
C GLN A 257 16.19 -10.01 -2.76
N PRO A 258 16.06 -8.81 -3.37
CA PRO A 258 14.79 -8.14 -3.51
C PRO A 258 13.95 -8.93 -4.51
N VAL A 259 13.22 -9.94 -4.01
CA VAL A 259 12.30 -10.73 -4.81
C VAL A 259 11.21 -9.77 -5.32
N PRO A 260 11.06 -9.57 -6.65
CA PRO A 260 9.97 -8.75 -7.17
C PRO A 260 8.63 -9.35 -6.73
N LEU A 261 7.55 -8.57 -6.74
CA LEU A 261 6.23 -9.03 -6.31
C LEU A 261 5.78 -10.32 -7.03
N LEU A 262 6.08 -11.48 -6.44
CA LEU A 262 5.65 -12.76 -6.95
C LEU A 262 4.18 -12.97 -6.59
N PHE A 263 3.34 -13.01 -7.61
CA PHE A 263 1.95 -13.39 -7.49
C PHE A 263 1.78 -14.72 -6.72
N CYS A 264 0.99 -14.73 -5.66
CA CYS A 264 0.65 -15.97 -4.96
C CYS A 264 -0.72 -16.50 -5.39
N ARG A 265 -0.73 -17.26 -6.49
CA ARG A 265 -1.94 -17.88 -7.05
C ARG A 265 -2.77 -18.62 -6.00
N LYS A 266 -2.09 -19.45 -5.20
CA LYS A 266 -2.66 -20.30 -4.17
C LYS A 266 -3.44 -19.48 -3.13
N THR A 267 -2.86 -18.40 -2.62
CA THR A 267 -3.50 -17.50 -1.65
C THR A 267 -4.76 -16.83 -2.22
N MET A 268 -4.78 -16.48 -3.51
CA MET A 268 -5.99 -15.96 -4.15
C MET A 268 -7.06 -17.05 -4.37
N GLU A 269 -6.67 -18.26 -4.76
CA GLU A 269 -7.59 -19.39 -4.90
C GLU A 269 -8.20 -19.80 -3.54
N GLU A 270 -7.42 -19.77 -2.45
CA GLU A 270 -7.88 -19.97 -1.07
C GLU A 270 -8.85 -18.87 -0.60
N MET A 271 -8.65 -17.62 -1.02
CA MET A 271 -9.49 -16.48 -0.65
C MET A 271 -10.62 -16.16 -1.65
N GLN A 272 -10.88 -17.02 -2.65
CA GLN A 272 -11.89 -16.81 -3.72
C GLN A 272 -13.28 -16.41 -3.18
N ASN A 273 -13.67 -16.90 -2.00
CA ASN A 273 -14.98 -16.60 -1.39
C ASN A 273 -15.07 -15.23 -0.70
N VAL A 274 -13.95 -14.51 -0.58
CA VAL A 274 -13.81 -13.26 0.19
C VAL A 274 -13.37 -12.08 -0.69
N ILE A 275 -12.61 -12.34 -1.75
CA ILE A 275 -12.09 -11.32 -2.67
C ILE A 275 -13.15 -10.88 -3.70
N PRO A 276 -13.18 -9.60 -4.11
CA PRO A 276 -14.24 -9.03 -4.96
C PRO A 276 -14.01 -9.26 -6.46
N PHE A 277 -13.39 -10.38 -6.85
CA PHE A 277 -13.12 -10.75 -8.24
C PHE A 277 -12.95 -12.26 -8.40
N ASP A 278 -13.19 -12.78 -9.60
CA ASP A 278 -12.96 -14.19 -9.90
C ASP A 278 -11.52 -14.47 -10.35
N VAL A 279 -10.79 -15.34 -9.63
CA VAL A 279 -9.39 -15.62 -9.93
C VAL A 279 -9.22 -16.25 -11.31
N LYS A 280 -10.12 -17.14 -11.72
CA LYS A 280 -10.03 -17.81 -13.04
C LYS A 280 -10.12 -16.79 -14.18
N THR A 281 -11.06 -15.85 -14.10
CA THR A 281 -11.25 -14.73 -15.05
C THR A 281 -10.06 -13.78 -15.06
N VAL A 282 -9.45 -13.50 -13.91
CA VAL A 282 -8.21 -12.71 -13.83
C VAL A 282 -7.05 -13.46 -14.51
N MET A 283 -6.84 -14.75 -14.22
CA MET A 283 -5.78 -15.54 -14.87
C MET A 283 -5.97 -15.62 -16.40
N ALA A 284 -7.18 -15.91 -16.87
CA ALA A 284 -7.49 -15.96 -18.30
C ALA A 284 -7.35 -14.59 -19.02
N SER A 285 -7.29 -13.49 -18.26
CA SER A 285 -7.07 -12.15 -18.80
C SER A 285 -5.59 -11.77 -18.96
N ASP A 286 -4.67 -12.41 -18.23
CA ASP A 286 -3.23 -12.22 -18.35
C ASP A 286 -2.60 -13.13 -19.42
N LEU A 287 -2.84 -12.76 -20.68
CA LEU A 287 -2.35 -13.50 -21.86
C LEU A 287 -0.83 -13.64 -21.94
N CYS A 288 -0.07 -12.78 -21.25
CA CYS A 288 1.40 -12.75 -21.31
C CYS A 288 2.07 -13.34 -20.06
N CYS A 289 1.29 -13.81 -19.08
CA CYS A 289 1.77 -14.32 -17.78
C CYS A 289 2.67 -13.33 -17.01
N VAL A 290 2.53 -12.03 -17.27
CA VAL A 290 3.35 -10.95 -16.65
C VAL A 290 2.82 -10.50 -15.29
N PHE A 291 1.60 -10.91 -14.93
CA PHE A 291 1.03 -10.63 -13.61
C PHE A 291 1.86 -11.26 -12.49
N ASN A 292 2.50 -12.39 -12.78
CA ASN A 292 3.46 -13.05 -11.89
C ASN A 292 4.71 -12.22 -11.57
N GLN A 293 4.96 -11.17 -12.35
CA GLN A 293 6.08 -10.25 -12.20
C GLN A 293 5.64 -8.89 -11.60
N GLY A 294 4.42 -8.81 -11.06
CA GLY A 294 3.82 -7.58 -10.53
C GLY A 294 3.29 -6.62 -11.60
N VAL A 295 3.09 -7.09 -12.85
CA VAL A 295 2.70 -6.26 -14.00
C VAL A 295 1.27 -6.57 -14.43
N VAL A 296 0.40 -5.57 -14.36
CA VAL A 296 -1.02 -5.68 -14.71
C VAL A 296 -1.27 -5.01 -16.06
N SER A 297 -1.81 -5.76 -17.02
CA SER A 297 -2.35 -5.17 -18.26
C SER A 297 -3.69 -4.47 -17.96
N MET A 298 -4.10 -3.47 -18.75
CA MET A 298 -5.42 -2.84 -18.56
C MET A 298 -6.59 -3.86 -18.64
N LYS A 299 -6.45 -4.93 -19.44
CA LYS A 299 -7.45 -6.03 -19.50
C LYS A 299 -7.52 -6.79 -18.17
N THR A 300 -6.35 -7.05 -17.56
CA THR A 300 -6.22 -7.74 -16.27
C THR A 300 -6.70 -6.87 -15.12
N ALA A 301 -6.39 -5.56 -15.15
CA ALA A 301 -6.89 -4.58 -14.18
C ALA A 301 -8.42 -4.46 -14.25
N MET A 302 -9.01 -4.48 -15.45
CA MET A 302 -10.47 -4.56 -15.60
C MET A 302 -11.07 -5.79 -14.94
N SER A 303 -10.48 -6.98 -15.09
CA SER A 303 -10.95 -8.19 -14.40
C SER A 303 -10.82 -8.09 -12.88
N LEU A 304 -9.70 -7.56 -12.37
CA LEU A 304 -9.41 -7.41 -10.93
C LEU A 304 -10.36 -6.44 -10.23
N PHE A 305 -10.63 -5.28 -10.84
CA PHE A 305 -11.42 -4.23 -10.20
C PHE A 305 -12.92 -4.29 -10.52
N ARG A 306 -13.38 -5.23 -11.37
CA ARG A 306 -14.78 -5.29 -11.82
C ARG A 306 -15.80 -5.38 -10.67
N GLY A 307 -15.59 -6.28 -9.70
CA GLY A 307 -16.54 -6.46 -8.61
C GLY A 307 -16.59 -5.23 -7.69
N ILE A 308 -15.43 -4.74 -7.24
CA ILE A 308 -15.36 -3.57 -6.35
C ILE A 308 -15.89 -2.28 -7.00
N LEU A 309 -15.78 -2.12 -8.32
CA LEU A 309 -16.41 -1.02 -9.07
C LEU A 309 -17.95 -1.15 -9.08
N SER A 310 -18.47 -2.37 -9.30
CA SER A 310 -19.92 -2.61 -9.40
C SER A 310 -20.69 -2.26 -8.13
N GLU A 311 -20.06 -2.37 -6.94
CA GLU A 311 -20.66 -1.96 -5.66
C GLU A 311 -21.04 -0.48 -5.57
N LYS A 312 -20.41 0.38 -6.37
CA LYS A 312 -20.70 1.81 -6.48
C LYS A 312 -21.39 2.18 -7.78
N GLY A 313 -21.91 1.18 -8.52
CA GLY A 313 -22.50 1.37 -9.85
C GLY A 313 -21.50 1.87 -10.89
N LEU A 314 -20.18 1.70 -10.66
CA LEU A 314 -19.14 2.18 -11.55
C LEU A 314 -18.84 1.13 -12.63
N ASP A 315 -18.58 1.62 -13.83
CA ASP A 315 -18.25 0.81 -15.01
C ASP A 315 -16.74 0.82 -15.33
N SER A 316 -16.39 0.31 -16.52
CA SER A 316 -15.02 0.27 -17.03
C SER A 316 -14.41 1.64 -17.32
N CYS A 317 -15.20 2.69 -17.58
CA CYS A 317 -14.64 4.01 -17.87
C CYS A 317 -14.05 4.66 -16.61
N HIS A 318 -14.59 4.30 -15.44
CA HIS A 318 -14.15 4.78 -14.13
C HIS A 318 -12.82 4.16 -13.64
N LEU A 319 -12.39 3.00 -14.16
CA LEU A 319 -11.15 2.34 -13.74
C LEU A 319 -9.94 3.28 -13.84
N THR A 320 -9.86 4.13 -14.86
CA THR A 320 -8.74 5.08 -15.00
C THR A 320 -8.64 6.04 -13.81
N GLY A 321 -9.76 6.48 -13.25
CA GLY A 321 -9.79 7.32 -12.05
C GLY A 321 -9.31 6.57 -10.80
N ILE A 322 -9.64 5.29 -10.67
CA ILE A 322 -9.19 4.43 -9.57
C ILE A 322 -7.69 4.11 -9.68
N LEU A 323 -7.18 3.91 -10.90
CA LEU A 323 -5.73 3.75 -11.10
C LEU A 323 -4.97 5.05 -10.83
N GLU A 324 -5.51 6.23 -11.18
CA GLU A 324 -4.92 7.51 -10.76
C GLU A 324 -4.95 7.70 -9.23
N LEU A 325 -6.00 7.25 -8.54
CA LEU A 325 -6.07 7.21 -7.08
C LEU A 325 -4.97 6.32 -6.49
N LEU A 326 -4.86 5.06 -6.95
CA LEU A 326 -3.84 4.11 -6.48
C LEU A 326 -2.41 4.59 -6.79
N ARG A 327 -2.21 5.27 -7.93
CA ARG A 327 -0.94 5.92 -8.29
C ARG A 327 -0.61 7.09 -7.36
N SER A 328 -1.61 7.86 -6.92
CA SER A 328 -1.42 8.97 -5.97
C SER A 328 -1.14 8.54 -4.54
N TYR A 329 -1.36 7.25 -4.25
CA TYR A 329 -1.02 6.58 -3.00
C TYR A 329 0.34 5.86 -3.09
N ASP A 330 1.07 6.04 -4.21
CA ASP A 330 2.33 5.40 -4.57
C ASP A 330 2.29 3.85 -4.61
N LEU A 331 1.09 3.27 -4.75
CA LEU A 331 0.86 1.81 -4.75
C LEU A 331 1.08 1.17 -6.12
N ILE A 332 0.99 1.97 -7.19
CA ILE A 332 1.20 1.53 -8.58
C ILE A 332 1.96 2.57 -9.41
N ILE A 333 2.71 2.11 -10.39
CA ILE A 333 3.33 2.93 -11.44
C ILE A 333 2.62 2.62 -12.76
N MET A 334 2.10 3.64 -13.43
CA MET A 334 1.49 3.51 -14.76
C MET A 334 2.46 3.95 -15.86
N GLY A 335 2.59 3.15 -16.94
CA GLY A 335 3.44 3.50 -18.07
C GLY A 335 3.13 2.74 -19.35
N SER A 336 3.30 3.39 -20.50
CA SER A 336 3.20 2.76 -21.84
C SER A 336 4.53 2.25 -22.38
N ARG A 337 5.62 2.43 -21.62
CA ARG A 337 7.00 2.06 -21.99
C ARG A 337 7.78 1.56 -20.77
N LEU A 338 7.15 0.75 -19.93
CA LEU A 338 7.84 0.03 -18.87
C LEU A 338 8.83 -0.95 -19.53
N LYS A 339 10.11 -0.60 -19.50
CA LYS A 339 11.21 -1.43 -20.03
C LYS A 339 11.71 -2.32 -18.90
N PHE A 340 11.49 -3.61 -19.03
CA PHE A 340 12.09 -4.60 -18.15
C PHE A 340 13.58 -4.71 -18.43
N SER A 341 14.42 -4.66 -17.40
CA SER A 341 15.77 -5.18 -17.49
C SER A 341 15.67 -6.70 -17.59
N SER A 342 16.38 -7.30 -18.55
CA SER A 342 16.39 -8.74 -18.81
C SER A 342 17.13 -9.57 -17.74
N PHE A 343 17.18 -9.07 -16.50
CA PHE A 343 17.88 -9.69 -15.37
C PHE A 343 17.11 -10.90 -14.79
N MET A 344 15.85 -11.08 -15.20
CA MET A 344 14.93 -12.14 -14.74
C MET A 344 14.34 -12.93 -15.92
N GLY A 345 15.20 -13.49 -16.76
CA GLY A 345 14.86 -14.53 -17.74
C GLY A 345 14.03 -14.09 -18.96
N GLU A 346 13.88 -15.01 -19.91
CA GLU A 346 13.07 -14.80 -21.12
C GLU A 346 11.58 -14.97 -20.85
N LEU A 347 10.79 -13.96 -21.21
CA LEU A 347 9.32 -14.02 -21.22
C LEU A 347 8.85 -15.02 -22.29
N ARG A 348 8.58 -16.27 -21.90
CA ARG A 348 7.99 -17.27 -22.80
C ARG A 348 6.49 -17.10 -22.93
N GLU A 349 6.03 -16.89 -24.15
CA GLU A 349 4.61 -16.86 -24.52
C GLU A 349 3.95 -18.22 -24.24
N ASN A 350 2.82 -18.22 -23.52
CA ASN A 350 2.18 -19.44 -23.06
C ASN A 350 1.26 -20.03 -24.15
N LYS A 351 1.83 -20.78 -25.11
CA LYS A 351 1.13 -21.36 -26.27
C LYS A 351 0.19 -22.55 -25.96
N SER A 352 -0.27 -22.71 -24.72
CA SER A 352 -0.94 -23.91 -24.23
C SER A 352 -2.47 -23.98 -24.45
N HIS A 353 -3.07 -23.00 -25.14
CA HIS A 353 -4.47 -23.04 -25.57
C HIS A 353 -4.60 -22.65 -27.05
N GLY A 354 -4.71 -23.65 -27.93
CA GLY A 354 -4.87 -23.41 -29.37
C GLY A 354 -4.58 -24.56 -30.34
N MET A 355 -4.57 -25.83 -29.90
CA MET A 355 -4.71 -26.97 -30.81
C MET A 355 -6.08 -27.62 -30.59
N MET A 356 -7.00 -27.37 -31.52
CA MET A 356 -8.09 -28.32 -31.79
C MET A 356 -7.57 -29.31 -32.84
N ASP A 357 -7.92 -30.57 -32.66
CA ASP A 357 -7.62 -31.63 -33.62
C ASP A 357 -8.36 -31.41 -34.95
N THR A 358 -7.60 -31.30 -36.02
CA THR A 358 -8.04 -31.69 -37.37
C THR A 358 -6.91 -32.49 -38.00
N GLY A 359 -7.06 -33.81 -38.03
CA GLY A 359 -6.10 -34.70 -38.69
C GLY A 359 -6.31 -34.78 -40.21
N VAL A 360 -5.56 -35.71 -40.82
CA VAL A 360 -5.68 -36.24 -42.19
C VAL A 360 -4.76 -35.64 -43.28
N LEU A 361 -3.56 -36.26 -43.35
CA LEU A 361 -2.82 -36.78 -44.53
C LEU A 361 -1.92 -35.91 -45.44
N HIS A 362 -0.85 -36.62 -45.86
CA HIS A 362 0.21 -36.34 -46.84
C HIS A 362 1.25 -35.24 -46.50
N GLY A 363 2.56 -35.43 -46.73
CA GLY A 363 3.28 -36.63 -47.18
C GLY A 363 4.63 -36.31 -47.85
N ASN A 364 5.72 -36.90 -47.35
CA ASN A 364 7.06 -37.04 -47.95
C ASN A 364 7.89 -35.79 -48.32
N ASP A 365 8.91 -35.52 -47.50
CA ASP A 365 10.35 -35.33 -47.80
C ASP A 365 10.90 -34.26 -48.78
N PRO A 366 12.19 -33.84 -48.62
CA PRO A 366 12.70 -32.55 -49.12
C PRO A 366 13.74 -32.66 -50.25
N VAL A 367 13.89 -31.58 -51.05
CA VAL A 367 15.07 -31.33 -51.92
C VAL A 367 15.38 -29.83 -52.01
N GLU A 368 16.66 -29.49 -52.05
CA GLU A 368 17.23 -28.14 -52.20
C GLU A 368 17.14 -27.60 -53.64
N ASN A 369 17.09 -26.27 -53.83
CA ASN A 369 18.21 -25.53 -54.44
C ASN A 369 18.04 -24.00 -54.49
N ASP A 370 19.18 -23.31 -54.44
CA ASP A 370 19.32 -21.91 -54.85
C ASP A 370 19.30 -21.79 -56.38
N ASP A 371 18.51 -20.84 -56.92
CA ASP A 371 18.99 -19.89 -57.95
C ASP A 371 17.87 -18.94 -58.44
N MET A 372 17.83 -17.71 -57.94
CA MET A 372 17.31 -16.58 -58.74
C MET A 372 17.86 -15.22 -58.29
N MET A 373 19.18 -15.07 -58.35
CA MET A 373 19.80 -13.75 -58.24
C MET A 373 19.45 -12.85 -59.44
N MET A 374 19.62 -11.54 -59.26
CA MET A 374 19.75 -10.54 -60.34
C MET A 374 18.59 -10.30 -61.34
N MET A 375 17.45 -9.71 -60.91
CA MET A 375 16.65 -8.86 -61.84
C MET A 375 15.68 -7.82 -61.20
N ARG A 376 16.05 -7.14 -60.09
CA ARG A 376 15.20 -6.02 -59.55
C ARG A 376 15.90 -4.82 -58.90
N ARG A 377 17.23 -4.70 -58.96
CA ARG A 377 18.00 -3.61 -58.29
C ARG A 377 18.39 -2.40 -59.17
N ARG A 378 17.85 -2.24 -60.39
CA ARG A 378 18.42 -1.29 -61.39
C ARG A 378 17.56 -0.12 -61.89
N ARG A 379 16.42 0.24 -61.25
CA ARG A 379 15.69 1.49 -61.58
C ARG A 379 15.27 2.26 -60.31
N ARG A 380 15.39 3.60 -60.40
CA ARG A 380 14.96 4.63 -59.41
C ARG A 380 15.91 4.94 -58.22
N ARG A 381 17.18 5.26 -58.53
CA ARG A 381 17.92 6.34 -57.84
C ARG A 381 18.43 7.35 -58.89
N LYS A 382 17.87 8.58 -58.92
CA LYS A 382 18.53 9.87 -59.27
C LYS A 382 17.50 11.01 -59.40
N LYS A 383 17.97 12.25 -59.12
CA LYS A 383 17.23 13.54 -58.92
C LYS A 383 16.44 13.60 -57.58
N LYS A 384 16.57 14.63 -56.74
CA LYS A 384 17.47 15.82 -56.66
C LYS A 384 17.44 16.30 -55.18
N LYS A 385 18.56 16.37 -54.42
CA LYS A 385 19.25 17.62 -53.96
C LYS A 385 18.50 18.92 -54.33
N GLN A 386 18.24 19.92 -53.47
CA GLN A 386 19.08 20.69 -52.51
C GLN A 386 18.13 21.37 -51.46
N GLN A 387 18.47 21.98 -50.32
CA GLN A 387 19.64 22.10 -49.40
C GLN A 387 19.14 22.72 -48.05
N GLY A 388 19.91 22.66 -46.94
CA GLY A 388 19.62 23.41 -45.70
C GLY A 388 20.15 22.76 -44.40
N HIS A 389 21.25 23.28 -43.84
CA HIS A 389 21.98 22.84 -42.63
C HIS A 389 22.73 24.07 -42.06
N PRO A 390 23.37 24.05 -40.85
CA PRO A 390 23.38 23.07 -39.76
C PRO A 390 23.01 23.72 -38.38
N PHE A 391 23.03 23.04 -37.22
CA PHE A 391 24.22 22.87 -36.37
C PHE A 391 24.12 21.69 -35.37
N TYR A 392 25.13 20.83 -35.40
CA TYR A 392 25.71 19.97 -34.33
C TYR A 392 24.85 19.45 -33.14
N ARG A 393 24.67 18.12 -33.14
CA ARG A 393 25.16 17.26 -32.03
C ARG A 393 25.93 16.08 -32.63
N GLN A 394 27.13 15.82 -32.12
CA GLN A 394 27.92 14.65 -32.50
C GLN A 394 27.41 13.37 -31.82
N ASN A 395 27.59 12.26 -32.51
CA ASN A 395 27.19 10.92 -32.07
C ASN A 395 28.21 10.33 -31.09
N PHE A 396 27.79 9.32 -30.33
CA PHE A 396 28.48 8.04 -30.44
C PHE A 396 27.46 6.92 -30.70
N LEU A 397 27.69 6.16 -31.77
CA LEU A 397 26.96 4.94 -32.07
C LEU A 397 27.63 3.76 -31.35
N CYS A 398 26.81 2.84 -30.87
CA CYS A 398 27.05 1.41 -31.06
C CYS A 398 25.71 0.77 -31.47
N SER A 399 25.74 -0.03 -32.53
CA SER A 399 24.57 -0.60 -33.19
C SER A 399 24.81 -2.06 -33.51
N PHE A 400 23.90 -2.96 -33.16
CA PHE A 400 23.60 -4.30 -33.76
C PHE A 400 22.61 -5.03 -32.82
N PRO A 401 21.86 -6.06 -33.27
CA PRO A 401 21.01 -6.17 -34.45
C PRO A 401 19.50 -6.20 -34.05
N PRO A 402 18.53 -6.22 -35.00
CA PRO A 402 17.11 -6.15 -34.65
C PRO A 402 16.51 -7.53 -34.33
N ALA A 403 16.04 -7.72 -33.09
CA ALA A 403 15.25 -8.90 -32.70
C ALA A 403 13.93 -8.47 -32.02
N LEU A 404 12.81 -8.83 -32.65
CA LEU A 404 11.45 -8.91 -32.09
C LEU A 404 10.98 -7.75 -31.19
N SER A 405 10.75 -6.59 -31.78
CA SER A 405 9.89 -5.57 -31.17
C SER A 405 8.42 -6.01 -31.20
N VAL A 406 7.96 -6.73 -30.18
CA VAL A 406 6.51 -6.88 -29.94
C VAL A 406 5.96 -5.51 -29.56
N ASN A 407 5.19 -4.90 -30.46
CA ASN A 407 4.56 -3.59 -30.26
C ASN A 407 3.39 -3.70 -29.25
N LEU A 408 3.73 -3.85 -27.97
CA LEU A 408 2.81 -3.71 -26.85
C LEU A 408 2.44 -2.23 -26.66
N HIS A 409 1.56 -1.73 -27.53
CA HIS A 409 0.96 -0.39 -27.46
C HIS A 409 -0.04 -0.23 -26.29
N ARG A 410 0.07 -1.05 -25.24
CA ARG A 410 -0.86 -1.12 -24.10
C ARG A 410 -0.30 -0.38 -22.90
N ARG A 411 -1.16 0.31 -22.15
CA ARG A 411 -0.81 0.86 -20.83
C ARG A 411 -0.58 -0.33 -19.89
N LEU A 412 0.62 -0.39 -19.31
CA LEU A 412 1.02 -1.35 -18.30
C LEU A 412 1.03 -0.66 -16.93
N ILE A 413 0.77 -1.45 -15.88
CA ILE A 413 0.72 -1.01 -14.50
C ILE A 413 1.67 -1.91 -13.70
N CYS A 414 2.71 -1.37 -13.07
CA CYS A 414 3.48 -2.11 -12.07
C CYS A 414 2.87 -1.88 -10.70
N ILE A 415 2.73 -2.93 -9.89
CA ILE A 415 2.40 -2.82 -8.47
C ILE A 415 3.70 -2.54 -7.68
N CYS A 416 3.66 -1.65 -6.69
CA CYS A 416 4.84 -1.25 -5.91
C CYS A 416 4.51 -1.22 -4.41
N PRO A 417 5.09 -2.12 -3.58
CA PRO A 417 4.95 -2.01 -2.14
C PRO A 417 5.89 -0.91 -1.62
N LEU A 418 5.44 -0.14 -0.64
CA LEU A 418 6.13 1.05 -0.12
C LEU A 418 7.52 0.76 0.48
N SER A 419 7.82 -0.50 0.78
CA SER A 419 9.09 -0.99 1.36
C SER A 419 10.34 -0.85 0.46
N PHE A 420 10.25 -0.21 -0.71
CA PHE A 420 11.38 0.01 -1.63
C PHE A 420 11.76 1.48 -1.85
N LEU A 421 11.06 2.43 -1.21
CA LEU A 421 11.40 3.85 -1.25
C LEU A 421 12.03 4.28 0.07
N ALA A 422 13.36 4.11 0.18
CA ALA A 422 14.12 4.85 1.17
C ALA A 422 13.86 6.36 0.98
N PRO A 423 13.55 7.12 2.05
CA PRO A 423 13.28 8.55 1.92
C PRO A 423 14.57 9.27 1.51
N SER A 424 14.66 9.65 0.23
CA SER A 424 15.74 10.53 -0.21
C SER A 424 15.63 11.85 0.55
N THR A 425 16.69 12.21 1.26
CA THR A 425 16.78 13.37 2.13
C THR A 425 16.85 14.68 1.33
N ALA A 426 15.76 15.01 0.65
CA ALA A 426 15.56 16.29 -0.01
C ALA A 426 15.12 17.37 1.00
N SER A 427 16.01 17.70 1.95
CA SER A 427 15.87 18.94 2.70
C SER A 427 15.92 20.11 1.70
N ARG A 428 14.82 20.87 1.64
CA ARG A 428 14.77 22.19 1.00
C ARG A 428 14.25 23.22 2.00
N SER A 429 14.98 23.36 3.11
CA SER A 429 14.97 24.61 3.88
C SER A 429 15.78 25.66 3.11
N THR A 430 15.09 26.65 2.56
CA THR A 430 15.65 27.87 1.99
C THR A 430 16.52 28.59 3.02
N LEU A 431 17.81 28.79 2.73
CA LEU A 431 18.67 29.72 3.46
C LEU A 431 19.77 30.28 2.55
N PHE A 432 19.37 31.15 1.62
CA PHE A 432 20.30 32.09 1.01
C PHE A 432 20.49 33.27 1.99
N ARG A 433 21.65 33.34 2.64
CA ARG A 433 22.20 34.62 3.11
C ARG A 433 23.71 34.64 2.97
N THR A 434 24.15 35.36 1.95
CA THR A 434 25.54 35.66 1.64
C THR A 434 26.16 36.47 2.78
N ILE A 435 27.25 35.98 3.39
CA ILE A 435 28.22 36.83 4.08
C ILE A 435 29.58 36.48 3.52
N SER A 436 30.22 37.48 2.92
CA SER A 436 31.59 37.41 2.41
C SER A 436 32.55 37.67 3.56
N LEU A 437 33.51 36.76 3.77
CA LEU A 437 34.75 37.08 4.47
C LEU A 437 35.90 36.60 3.60
N ARG A 438 36.69 37.56 3.10
CA ARG A 438 38.03 37.28 2.56
C ARG A 438 38.92 36.87 3.72
N GLY A 439 39.76 35.86 3.51
CA GLY A 439 41.02 35.75 4.24
C GLY A 439 42.06 36.61 3.54
N SER A 440 42.95 37.24 4.33
CA SER A 440 43.99 38.22 3.92
C SER A 440 43.48 39.53 3.30
#